data_AF-A0A2T7U578-F1
#
_entry.id   AF-A0A2T7U578-F1
#
_cell.length_a   1.000
_cell.length_b   1.000
_cell.length_c   1.000
_cell.angle_alpha   90.00
_cell.angle_beta   90.00
_cell.angle_gamma   90.00
#
_symmetry.space_group_name_H-M   'P 1'
#
loop_
_entity.id
_entity.type
_entity.pdbx_description
1 polymer ?
#
loop_
_entity_poly.entity_id
_entity_poly.type
_entity_poly.pdbx_seq_one_letter_code
_entity_poly.pdbx_strand_id
1 'polypeptide(L)'
;MLATFGTYEGLVDALKARRIQQGMSQIALEDRAGLTGGYVGKIEGSADKKNNRAIGRESLPLLLGALKLELAVVPVEKQASSKHALKALPRKLLTGDELKKFLENRARKGGRIRKVRLTKKQRRDIAMNAAKARWEKHRAGQKRQSKGKPEPIIVPASALQGAE
;
A
#
# COMPACT_ATOMS: atom_id res chain seq x y z
N MET A 1 35.78 -7.01 12.87
CA MET A 1 35.25 -6.52 11.57
C MET A 1 33.99 -5.75 11.87
N LEU A 2 33.93 -4.48 11.46
CA LEU A 2 32.76 -3.63 11.64
C LEU A 2 32.11 -3.44 10.27
N ALA A 3 30.83 -3.80 10.16
CA ALA A 3 30.06 -3.65 8.93
C ALA A 3 28.89 -2.70 9.20
N THR A 4 28.74 -1.68 8.36
CA THR A 4 27.64 -0.71 8.43
C THR A 4 26.73 -0.91 7.23
N PHE A 5 25.44 -1.06 7.48
CA PHE A 5 24.43 -1.23 6.43
C PHE A 5 23.19 -0.41 6.76
N GLY A 6 22.54 0.12 5.71
CA GLY A 6 21.26 0.83 5.81
C GLY A 6 20.07 0.06 5.25
N THR A 7 20.31 -1.17 4.75
CA THR A 7 19.31 -2.01 4.09
C THR A 7 19.36 -3.44 4.62
N TYR A 8 18.27 -4.17 4.41
CA TYR A 8 18.16 -5.57 4.82
C TYR A 8 19.14 -6.46 4.03
N GLU A 9 19.33 -6.16 2.74
CA GLU A 9 20.29 -6.87 1.89
C GLU A 9 21.72 -6.68 2.42
N GLY A 10 22.08 -5.47 2.84
CA GLY A 10 23.39 -5.20 3.44
C GLY A 10 23.60 -5.94 4.77
N LEU A 11 22.55 -6.14 5.57
CA LEU A 11 22.61 -7.00 6.75
C LEU A 11 22.90 -8.45 6.35
N VAL A 12 22.16 -9.00 5.39
CA VAL A 12 22.34 -10.39 4.92
C VAL A 12 23.74 -10.60 4.36
N ASP A 13 24.24 -9.66 3.55
CA ASP A 13 25.59 -9.70 2.99
C ASP A 13 26.67 -9.67 4.08
N ALA A 14 26.49 -8.85 5.13
CA ALA A 14 27.40 -8.81 6.26
C ALA A 14 27.44 -10.14 7.03
N LEU A 15 26.28 -10.76 7.27
CA LEU A 15 26.18 -12.08 7.91
C LEU A 15 26.85 -13.17 7.07
N LYS A 16 26.60 -13.17 5.76
CA LYS A 16 27.19 -14.11 4.80
C LYS A 16 28.71 -13.95 4.73
N ALA A 17 29.21 -12.71 4.65
CA ALA A 17 30.64 -12.43 4.67
C ALA A 17 31.30 -12.95 5.96
N ARG A 18 30.66 -12.75 7.11
CA ARG A 18 31.15 -13.28 8.39
C ARG A 18 31.16 -14.81 8.43
N ARG A 19 30.14 -15.47 7.90
CA ARG A 19 30.08 -16.93 7.79
C ARG A 19 31.25 -17.47 6.94
N ILE A 20 31.45 -16.87 5.77
CA ILE A 20 32.55 -17.24 4.85
C ILE A 20 33.91 -17.01 5.51
N GLN A 21 34.09 -15.90 6.22
CA GLN A 21 35.32 -15.60 6.96
C GLN A 21 35.65 -16.66 8.02
N GLN A 22 34.62 -17.28 8.63
CA GLN A 22 34.81 -18.37 9.60
C GLN A 22 34.94 -19.75 8.94
N GLY A 23 34.93 -19.84 7.60
CA GLY A 23 35.00 -21.11 6.89
C GLY A 23 33.78 -22.03 7.10
N MET A 24 32.65 -21.48 7.57
CA MET A 24 31.46 -22.28 7.85
C MET A 24 30.60 -22.47 6.59
N SER A 25 30.10 -23.68 6.36
CA SER A 25 29.03 -23.93 5.39
C SER A 25 27.68 -23.40 5.92
N GLN A 26 26.67 -23.31 5.06
CA GLN A 26 25.31 -22.92 5.49
C GLN A 26 24.74 -23.94 6.47
N ILE A 27 24.94 -25.23 6.21
CA ILE A 27 24.48 -26.33 7.08
C ILE A 27 25.17 -26.25 8.44
N ALA A 28 26.49 -26.02 8.48
CA ALA A 28 27.22 -25.90 9.74
C ALA A 28 26.74 -24.69 10.58
N LEU A 29 26.33 -23.59 9.94
CA LEU A 29 25.73 -22.47 10.63
C LEU A 29 24.34 -22.80 11.18
N GLU A 30 23.51 -23.51 10.43
CA GLU A 30 22.19 -23.96 10.86
C GLU A 30 22.28 -24.87 12.09
N ASP A 31 23.16 -25.88 12.02
CA ASP A 31 23.41 -26.81 13.12
C ASP A 31 23.88 -26.06 14.38
N ARG A 32 24.81 -25.12 14.21
CA ARG A 32 25.33 -24.31 15.31
C ARG A 32 24.29 -23.38 15.91
N ALA A 33 23.39 -22.84 15.09
CA ALA A 33 22.32 -21.94 15.53
C ALA A 33 21.08 -22.67 16.04
N GLY A 34 21.03 -24.01 15.93
CA GLY A 34 19.83 -24.81 16.25
C GLY A 34 18.66 -24.52 15.32
N LEU A 35 18.94 -24.16 14.06
CA LEU A 35 17.93 -23.82 13.06
C LEU A 35 17.59 -25.03 12.18
N THR A 36 16.37 -25.04 11.64
CA THR A 36 15.97 -26.08 10.68
C THR A 36 16.81 -26.02 9.40
N GLY A 37 17.16 -27.20 8.87
CA GLY A 37 17.91 -27.33 7.63
C GLY A 37 17.33 -26.55 6.44
N GLY A 38 18.20 -25.85 5.72
CA GLY A 38 17.87 -25.03 4.55
C GLY A 38 17.23 -23.68 4.88
N TYR A 39 17.22 -23.25 6.14
CA TYR A 39 16.76 -21.93 6.55
C TYR A 39 17.73 -20.81 6.12
N VAL A 40 19.03 -20.97 6.36
CA VAL A 40 20.09 -20.03 5.96
C VAL A 40 20.16 -19.93 4.44
N GLY A 41 20.02 -21.04 3.72
CA GLY A 41 19.98 -21.04 2.26
C GLY A 41 18.84 -20.18 1.67
N LYS A 42 17.71 -20.07 2.39
CA LYS A 42 16.57 -19.21 2.01
C LYS A 42 16.76 -17.75 2.43
N ILE A 43 17.69 -17.45 3.33
CA ILE A 43 18.02 -16.08 3.73
C ILE A 43 19.10 -15.52 2.81
N GLU A 44 20.18 -16.28 2.58
CA GLU A 44 21.32 -15.87 1.75
C GLU A 44 21.05 -15.96 0.24
N GLY A 45 19.86 -16.41 -0.15
CA GLY A 45 19.43 -16.43 -1.54
C GLY A 45 19.29 -15.01 -2.11
N SER A 46 19.52 -14.87 -3.42
CA SER A 46 19.27 -13.61 -4.12
C SER A 46 17.82 -13.18 -3.95
N ALA A 47 17.60 -11.88 -3.71
CA ALA A 47 16.27 -11.29 -3.51
C ALA A 47 15.29 -11.57 -4.67
N ASP A 48 15.79 -11.84 -5.87
CA ASP A 48 15.00 -12.17 -7.06
C ASP A 48 14.41 -13.59 -7.04
N LYS A 49 14.83 -14.45 -6.11
CA LYS A 49 14.27 -15.81 -5.99
C LYS A 49 12.93 -15.75 -5.28
N LYS A 50 11.90 -16.32 -5.91
CA LYS A 50 10.52 -16.45 -5.38
C LYS A 50 10.43 -17.01 -3.95
N ASN A 51 11.43 -17.78 -3.51
CA ASN A 51 11.45 -18.47 -2.22
C ASN A 51 12.34 -17.79 -1.15
N ASN A 52 12.79 -16.55 -1.36
CA ASN A 52 13.59 -15.86 -0.35
C ASN A 52 12.79 -15.59 0.92
N ARG A 53 13.40 -15.78 2.09
CA ARG A 53 12.79 -15.52 3.39
C ARG A 53 13.48 -14.36 4.09
N ALA A 54 12.68 -13.55 4.77
CA ALA A 54 13.18 -12.58 5.72
C ALA A 54 13.67 -13.30 6.99
N ILE A 55 14.72 -12.77 7.62
CA ILE A 55 15.14 -13.19 8.96
C ILE A 55 14.00 -12.86 9.94
N GLY A 56 13.58 -13.85 10.70
CA GLY A 56 12.55 -13.70 11.73
C GLY A 56 13.12 -13.11 13.01
N ARG A 57 12.23 -12.58 13.87
CA ARG A 57 12.62 -12.01 15.16
C ARG A 57 13.35 -13.01 16.05
N GLU A 58 12.90 -14.27 16.04
CA GLU A 58 13.47 -15.34 16.88
C GLU A 58 14.76 -15.93 16.29
N SER A 59 14.93 -15.89 14.96
CA SER A 59 16.11 -16.47 14.31
C SER A 59 17.29 -15.51 14.22
N LEU A 60 17.05 -14.19 14.20
CA LEU A 60 18.10 -13.18 14.20
C LEU A 60 19.10 -13.34 15.38
N PRO A 61 18.67 -13.39 16.66
CA PRO A 61 19.60 -13.53 17.78
C PRO A 61 20.38 -14.86 17.74
N LEU A 62 19.76 -15.94 17.27
CA LEU A 62 20.42 -17.24 17.12
C LEU A 62 21.55 -17.19 16.08
N LEU A 63 21.30 -16.55 14.93
CA LEU A 63 22.32 -16.35 13.90
C LEU A 63 23.47 -15.47 14.38
N LEU A 64 23.16 -14.39 15.11
CA LEU A 64 24.17 -13.50 15.68
C LEU A 64 25.04 -14.22 16.71
N GLY A 65 24.42 -14.99 17.62
CA GLY A 65 25.13 -15.80 18.60
C GLY A 65 26.04 -16.85 17.95
N ALA A 66 25.53 -17.57 16.94
CA ALA A 66 26.30 -18.57 16.21
C ALA A 66 27.49 -17.96 15.44
N LEU A 67 27.34 -16.73 14.92
CA LEU A 67 28.40 -16.00 14.23
C LEU A 67 29.29 -15.14 15.15
N LYS A 68 29.01 -15.11 16.46
CA LYS A 68 29.67 -14.26 17.46
C LYS A 68 29.66 -12.78 17.03
N LEU A 69 28.47 -12.28 16.71
CA LEU A 69 28.22 -10.91 16.29
C LEU A 69 27.27 -10.21 17.26
N GLU A 70 27.42 -8.89 17.36
CA GLU A 70 26.48 -8.00 18.03
C GLU A 70 25.93 -6.97 17.03
N LEU A 71 24.69 -6.54 17.24
CA LEU A 71 24.08 -5.47 16.46
C LEU A 71 24.02 -4.19 17.30
N ALA A 72 24.54 -3.11 16.72
CA ALA A 72 24.43 -1.77 17.29
C ALA A 72 23.57 -0.90 16.40
N VAL A 73 22.67 -0.12 17.01
CA VAL A 73 21.87 0.89 16.31
C VAL A 73 22.61 2.22 16.45
N VAL A 74 23.07 2.76 15.33
CA VAL A 74 23.80 4.02 15.28
C VAL A 74 22.89 5.11 14.71
N PRO A 75 22.69 6.24 15.40
CA PRO A 75 21.95 7.36 14.83
C PRO A 75 22.73 7.96 13.65
N VAL A 76 22.05 8.17 12.53
CA VAL A 76 22.64 8.78 11.32
C VAL A 76 21.83 10.03 11.00
N GLU A 77 22.50 11.19 10.89
CA GLU A 77 21.85 12.50 10.66
C GLU A 77 21.08 12.60 9.34
N LYS A 78 21.40 11.76 8.35
CA LYS A 78 20.72 11.67 7.06
C LYS A 78 20.63 10.22 6.60
N GLN A 79 19.44 9.62 6.69
CA GLN A 79 19.17 8.41 5.90
C GLN A 79 18.87 8.84 4.46
N ALA A 80 19.66 8.32 3.51
CA ALA A 80 19.27 8.30 2.11
C ALA A 80 17.92 7.56 2.05
N SER A 81 16.88 8.30 1.68
CA SER A 81 15.49 7.84 1.66
C SER A 81 15.36 6.53 0.89
N SER A 82 15.34 5.40 1.60
CA SER A 82 14.91 4.16 0.98
C SER A 82 13.47 4.41 0.52
N LYS A 83 13.10 3.98 -0.69
CA LYS A 83 11.74 4.12 -1.21
C LYS A 83 10.68 3.49 -0.28
N HIS A 84 11.11 2.72 0.73
CA HIS A 84 10.29 2.13 1.80
C HIS A 84 10.12 3.03 3.03
N ALA A 85 11.05 3.94 3.34
CA ALA A 85 10.90 4.91 4.45
C ALA A 85 9.71 5.86 4.21
N LEU A 86 9.34 6.11 2.95
CA LEU A 86 8.14 6.86 2.58
C LEU A 86 6.82 6.18 3.01
N LYS A 87 6.83 4.90 3.40
CA LYS A 87 5.65 4.22 3.99
C LYS A 87 5.56 4.42 5.52
N ALA A 88 6.68 4.75 6.16
CA ALA A 88 6.78 5.03 7.59
C ALA A 88 6.89 6.53 7.89
N LEU A 89 6.64 7.39 6.90
CA LEU A 89 6.33 8.79 7.21
C LEU A 89 5.14 8.78 8.17
N PRO A 90 5.13 9.60 9.23
CA PRO A 90 3.88 9.89 9.91
C PRO A 90 2.92 10.26 8.80
N ARG A 91 1.79 9.55 8.71
CA ARG A 91 0.64 10.06 7.98
C ARG A 91 0.37 11.38 8.68
N LYS A 92 0.98 12.49 8.24
CA LYS A 92 0.39 13.80 8.43
C LYS A 92 -1.03 13.55 7.99
N LEU A 93 -1.95 13.60 8.94
CA LEU A 93 -3.37 13.47 8.68
C LEU A 93 -3.62 14.56 7.67
N LEU A 94 -3.58 14.21 6.38
CA LEU A 94 -3.86 15.16 5.32
C LEU A 94 -5.21 15.72 5.72
N THR A 95 -5.30 17.04 5.80
CA THR A 95 -6.59 17.68 6.03
C THR A 95 -7.56 17.20 4.94
N GLY A 96 -8.87 17.22 5.21
CA GLY A 96 -9.87 16.62 4.31
C GLY A 96 -9.70 17.06 2.84
N ASP A 97 -9.32 18.32 2.62
CA ASP A 97 -9.08 18.89 1.30
C ASP A 97 -7.79 18.40 0.64
N GLU A 98 -6.70 18.27 1.40
CA GLU A 98 -5.44 17.75 0.90
C GLU A 98 -5.58 16.26 0.54
N LEU A 99 -6.32 15.49 1.35
CA LEU A 99 -6.62 14.10 1.07
C LEU A 99 -7.44 13.96 -0.21
N LYS A 100 -8.46 14.81 -0.39
CA LYS A 100 -9.29 14.84 -1.61
C LYS A 100 -8.44 15.13 -2.85
N LYS A 101 -7.58 16.15 -2.81
CA LYS A 101 -6.64 16.48 -3.90
C LYS A 101 -5.68 15.34 -4.20
N PHE A 102 -5.13 14.70 -3.16
CA PHE A 102 -4.24 13.56 -3.32
C PHE A 102 -4.92 12.35 -3.99
N LEU A 103 -6.12 11.98 -3.51
CA LEU A 103 -6.91 10.90 -4.08
C LEU A 103 -7.32 11.20 -5.52
N GLU A 104 -7.69 12.44 -5.83
CA GLU A 104 -8.03 12.86 -7.18
C GLU A 104 -6.83 12.73 -8.13
N ASN A 105 -5.65 13.20 -7.72
CA ASN A 105 -4.43 13.07 -8.51
C ASN A 105 -4.07 11.59 -8.76
N ARG A 106 -4.24 10.74 -7.75
CA ARG A 106 -4.01 9.29 -7.87
C ARG A 106 -5.02 8.65 -8.82
N ALA A 107 -6.29 9.01 -8.73
CA ALA A 107 -7.34 8.53 -9.63
C ALA A 107 -7.08 8.95 -11.08
N ARG A 108 -6.67 10.20 -11.32
CA ARG A 108 -6.28 10.71 -12.64
C ARG A 108 -5.10 9.92 -13.23
N LYS A 109 -4.06 9.68 -12.43
CA LYS A 109 -2.89 8.89 -12.85
C LYS A 109 -3.27 7.45 -13.20
N GLY A 110 -4.06 6.79 -12.35
CA GLY A 110 -4.58 5.45 -12.60
C GLY A 110 -5.43 5.38 -13.87
N GLY A 111 -6.28 6.38 -14.09
CA GLY A 111 -7.11 6.50 -15.29
C GLY A 111 -6.27 6.63 -16.58
N ARG A 112 -5.20 7.44 -16.57
CA ARG A 112 -4.27 7.58 -17.70
C ARG A 112 -3.60 6.26 -18.05
N ILE A 113 -3.08 5.55 -17.05
CA ILE A 113 -2.42 4.24 -17.25
C ILE A 113 -3.43 3.22 -17.80
N ARG A 114 -4.64 3.18 -17.24
CA ARG A 114 -5.70 2.28 -17.70
C ARG A 114 -6.11 2.58 -19.13
N LYS A 115 -6.18 3.86 -19.53
CA LYS A 115 -6.52 4.27 -20.91
C LYS A 115 -5.54 3.66 -21.91
N VAL A 116 -4.23 3.70 -21.64
CA VAL A 116 -3.20 3.14 -22.53
C VAL A 116 -3.40 1.64 -22.75
N ARG A 117 -3.81 0.90 -21.72
CA ARG A 117 -4.01 -0.57 -21.77
C ARG A 117 -5.32 -1.02 -22.43
N LEU A 118 -6.29 -0.13 -22.62
CA LEU A 118 -7.61 -0.48 -23.15
C LEU A 118 -7.71 -0.30 -24.66
N THR A 119 -8.34 -1.25 -25.34
CA THR A 119 -8.66 -1.17 -26.76
C THR A 119 -9.77 -0.15 -27.04
N LYS A 120 -9.93 0.30 -28.30
CA LYS A 120 -10.98 1.26 -28.69
C LYS A 120 -12.39 0.78 -28.32
N LYS A 121 -12.69 -0.52 -28.52
CA LYS A 121 -13.98 -1.13 -28.18
C LYS A 121 -14.24 -1.08 -26.67
N GLN A 122 -13.27 -1.52 -25.86
CA GLN A 122 -13.40 -1.49 -24.39
C GLN A 122 -13.55 -0.07 -23.83
N ARG A 123 -12.88 0.93 -24.44
CA ARG A 123 -13.07 2.34 -24.05
C ARG A 123 -14.50 2.82 -24.34
N ARG A 124 -15.09 2.44 -25.48
CA ARG A 124 -16.47 2.77 -25.85
C ARG A 124 -17.47 2.16 -24.86
N ASP A 125 -17.29 0.89 -24.51
CA ASP A 125 -18.19 0.18 -23.59
C ASP A 125 -18.16 0.83 -22.19
N ILE A 126 -16.96 1.17 -21.70
CA ILE A 126 -16.79 1.89 -20.42
C ILE A 126 -17.47 3.26 -20.48
N ALA A 127 -17.34 4.00 -21.58
CA ALA A 127 -17.97 5.31 -21.74
C ALA A 127 -19.50 5.20 -21.76
N MET A 128 -20.05 4.21 -22.46
CA MET A 128 -21.49 3.94 -22.49
C MET A 128 -22.03 3.57 -21.12
N ASN A 129 -21.35 2.67 -20.40
CA ASN A 129 -21.75 2.29 -19.04
C ASN A 129 -21.69 3.47 -18.07
N ALA A 130 -20.67 4.32 -18.18
CA ALA A 130 -20.56 5.53 -17.38
C ALA A 130 -21.68 6.54 -17.70
N ALA A 131 -22.05 6.69 -18.98
CA ALA A 131 -23.17 7.54 -19.39
C ALA A 131 -24.50 7.02 -18.83
N LYS A 132 -24.76 5.71 -18.93
CA LYS A 132 -25.97 5.08 -18.38
C LYS A 132 -26.08 5.32 -16.88
N ALA A 133 -25.01 5.10 -16.12
CA ALA A 133 -24.98 5.36 -14.68
C ALA A 133 -25.24 6.84 -14.34
N ARG A 134 -24.70 7.78 -15.13
CA ARG A 134 -24.99 9.23 -14.96
C ARG A 134 -26.47 9.54 -15.17
N TRP A 135 -27.07 8.98 -16.22
CA TRP A 135 -28.49 9.16 -16.53
C TRP A 135 -29.41 8.55 -15.46
N GLU A 136 -29.06 7.39 -14.90
CA GLU A 136 -29.79 6.77 -13.80
C GLU A 136 -29.74 7.64 -12.54
N LYS A 137 -28.56 8.17 -12.19
CA LYS A 137 -28.41 9.08 -11.05
C LYS A 137 -29.23 10.37 -11.22
N HIS A 138 -29.22 10.94 -12.42
CA HIS A 138 -30.01 12.13 -12.73
C HIS A 138 -31.53 11.86 -12.61
N ARG A 139 -32.02 10.75 -13.17
CA ARG A 139 -33.42 10.34 -13.05
C ARG A 139 -33.84 10.09 -11.60
N ALA A 140 -32.97 9.47 -10.80
CA ALA A 140 -33.22 9.27 -9.37
C ALA A 140 -33.32 10.62 -8.62
N GLY A 141 -32.49 11.61 -8.98
CA GLY A 141 -32.56 12.97 -8.43
C GLY A 141 -33.87 13.68 -8.79
N GLN A 142 -34.32 13.60 -10.04
CA GLN A 142 -35.59 14.20 -10.48
C GLN A 142 -36.79 13.57 -9.77
N LYS A 143 -36.82 12.24 -9.60
CA LYS A 143 -37.88 11.56 -8.84
C LYS A 143 -37.94 11.99 -7.37
N ARG A 144 -36.80 12.32 -6.76
CA ARG A 144 -36.75 12.86 -5.40
C ARG A 144 -37.30 14.29 -5.33
N GLN A 145 -36.98 15.12 -6.32
CA GLN A 145 -37.51 16.49 -6.40
C GLN A 145 -39.02 16.52 -6.70
N SER A 146 -39.53 15.62 -7.53
CA SER A 146 -40.96 15.54 -7.84
C SER A 146 -41.80 15.07 -6.65
N LYS A 147 -41.27 14.17 -5.80
CA LYS A 147 -41.94 13.71 -4.58
C LYS A 147 -41.94 14.74 -3.43
N GLY A 148 -41.12 15.80 -3.54
CA GLY A 148 -41.01 16.84 -2.51
C GLY A 148 -41.76 18.14 -2.83
N LYS A 149 -42.48 18.21 -3.96
CA LYS A 149 -43.35 19.37 -4.25
C LYS A 149 -44.71 19.12 -3.57
N PRO A 150 -45.13 19.93 -2.58
CA PRO A 150 -46.49 19.87 -2.08
C PRO A 150 -47.45 20.18 -3.22
N GLU A 151 -48.55 19.44 -3.31
CA GLU A 151 -49.60 19.72 -4.29
C GLU A 151 -50.11 21.15 -4.08
N PRO A 152 -50.35 21.93 -5.15
CA PRO A 152 -50.96 23.23 -5.00
C PRO A 152 -52.33 23.03 -4.33
N ILE A 153 -52.54 23.69 -3.19
CA ILE A 153 -53.84 23.73 -2.53
C ILE A 153 -54.80 24.43 -3.49
N ILE A 154 -55.59 23.65 -4.22
CA ILE A 154 -56.68 24.17 -5.03
C ILE A 154 -57.79 24.53 -4.04
N VAL A 155 -57.86 25.79 -3.63
CA VAL A 155 -58.98 26.28 -2.84
C VAL A 155 -60.20 26.33 -3.76
N PRO A 156 -61.29 25.58 -3.46
CA PRO A 156 -62.49 25.63 -4.27
C PRO A 156 -63.12 27.01 -4.18
N ALA A 157 -63.56 27.55 -5.32
CA ALA A 157 -64.12 28.90 -5.46
C ALA A 157 -65.37 29.16 -4.58
N SER A 158 -65.97 28.11 -3.99
CA SER A 158 -67.07 28.21 -3.03
C SER A 158 -66.69 28.79 -1.67
N ALA A 159 -65.39 28.91 -1.35
CA ALA A 159 -64.91 29.48 -0.09
C ALA A 159 -64.84 31.03 -0.05
N LEU A 160 -65.24 31.72 -1.14
CA LEU A 160 -65.16 33.18 -1.26
C LEU A 160 -66.50 33.92 -1.09
N GLN A 161 -67.61 33.21 -0.84
CA GLN A 161 -68.94 33.81 -0.66
C GLN A 161 -69.41 33.58 0.78
N GLY A 162 -69.06 34.50 1.69
CA GLY A 162 -69.51 34.44 3.08
C GLY A 162 -68.97 35.55 3.98
N ALA A 163 -68.64 36.71 3.41
CA ALA A 163 -68.20 37.89 4.15
C ALA A 163 -68.94 39.12 3.61
N GLU A 164 -70.22 39.21 3.93
CA GLU A 164 -70.95 40.47 4.06
C GLU A 164 -71.67 40.48 5.41
#